data_AF-A0A6J8ERE6-F1
#
_entry.id   AF-A0A6J8ERE6-F1
#
_cell.length_a   1.000
_cell.length_b   1.000
_cell.length_c   1.000
_cell.angle_alpha   90.00
_cell.angle_beta   90.00
_cell.angle_gamma   90.00
#
_symmetry.space_group_name_H-M   'P 1'
#
loop_
_entity.id
_entity.type
_entity.pdbx_description
1 polymer ?
#
loop_
_entity_poly.entity_id
_entity_poly.type
_entity_poly.pdbx_seq_one_letter_code
_entity_poly.pdbx_strand_id
1 'polypeptide(L)'
;MSLTQWLQTGSVKTRTPVTPGLPDPADCNSTHDVLIVQTANDAVDTVVSAPSRKRKRGDYNNYDDETRAKIARYAVDNGVARASRKFTSDLGRKVSETTIRSMRDTYVKLKKKERYGDHITITKSFAKSLLRCMGFVKRKGTKAVKHLPNDFDEIHQEYITKINNVREKHNIPDTLIINWDQTGCQLVPGGDWTMEKEGTQQISISGLNDKRQITLLLAVSMSGDLLPPQLIYPGKTDRCLPKGVDFPSTWDVSCTEHHWSNEDTMIQFVNTFLYFFI
;
A
#
# COMPACT_ATOMS: atom_id res chain seq x y z
N MET A 1 68.90 21.36 13.81
CA MET A 1 67.60 21.67 13.18
C MET A 1 67.87 22.46 11.91
N SER A 2 67.35 22.03 10.75
CA SER A 2 67.58 22.73 9.47
C SER A 2 66.56 23.86 9.24
N LEU A 3 66.94 24.88 8.46
CA LEU A 3 66.07 26.01 8.06
C LEU A 3 64.76 25.55 7.38
N THR A 4 64.83 24.42 6.69
CA THR A 4 63.69 23.76 6.02
C THR A 4 62.70 23.14 7.00
N GLN A 5 63.14 22.70 8.18
CA GLN A 5 62.27 22.18 9.24
C GLN A 5 61.52 23.30 9.98
N TRP A 6 62.07 24.51 10.04
CA TRP A 6 61.42 25.69 10.61
C TRP A 6 60.33 26.27 9.68
N LEU A 7 60.55 26.27 8.36
CA LEU A 7 59.56 26.78 7.39
C LEU A 7 58.25 25.97 7.32
N GLN A 8 58.25 24.71 7.77
CA GLN A 8 57.05 23.87 7.85
C GLN A 8 56.24 24.07 9.15
N THR A 9 56.72 24.90 10.08
CA THR A 9 56.05 25.20 11.37
C THR A 9 55.19 26.47 11.36
N GLY A 10 54.79 26.95 10.17
CA GLY A 10 53.76 27.99 10.07
C GLY A 10 52.37 27.38 10.27
N SER A 11 51.68 27.70 11.37
CA SER A 11 50.28 27.31 11.57
C SER A 11 49.44 27.66 10.33
N VAL A 12 48.76 26.66 9.76
CA VAL A 12 47.77 26.85 8.69
C VAL A 12 46.68 27.77 9.26
N LYS A 13 46.49 28.94 8.65
CA LYS A 13 45.42 29.86 9.04
C LYS A 13 44.07 29.23 8.68
N THR A 14 43.32 28.77 9.67
CA THR A 14 41.96 28.24 9.52
C THR A 14 40.94 29.38 9.54
N ARG A 15 39.87 29.25 8.74
CA ARG A 15 38.74 30.18 8.77
C ARG A 15 37.52 29.44 9.30
N THR A 16 36.88 30.00 10.32
CA THR A 16 35.62 29.48 10.86
C THR A 16 34.54 29.50 9.75
N PRO A 17 33.81 28.39 9.54
CA PRO A 17 32.78 28.35 8.51
C PRO A 17 31.64 29.33 8.82
N VAL A 18 31.17 30.03 7.78
CA VAL A 18 30.10 31.03 7.90
C VAL A 18 28.71 30.36 7.86
N THR A 19 28.60 29.22 7.19
CA THR A 19 27.36 28.44 7.08
C THR A 19 27.14 27.59 8.35
N PRO A 20 26.00 27.71 9.04
CA PRO A 20 25.71 26.93 10.24
C PRO A 20 25.74 25.41 9.97
N GLY A 21 26.46 24.66 10.81
CA GLY A 21 26.50 23.19 10.78
C GLY A 21 27.65 22.58 9.96
N LEU A 22 28.55 23.39 9.39
CA LEU A 22 29.77 22.88 8.77
C LEU A 22 30.85 22.60 9.84
N PRO A 23 31.65 21.53 9.68
CA PRO A 23 32.74 21.20 10.60
C PRO A 23 33.82 22.27 10.58
N ASP A 24 34.34 22.63 11.77
CA ASP A 24 35.41 23.60 11.91
C ASP A 24 36.75 22.96 11.52
N PRO A 25 37.49 23.50 10.52
CA PRO A 25 38.82 23.02 10.18
C PRO A 25 39.80 23.03 11.36
N ALA A 26 39.58 23.84 12.40
CA ALA A 26 40.42 23.90 13.59
C ALA A 26 40.35 22.62 14.47
N ASP A 27 39.30 21.81 14.33
CA ASP A 27 39.10 20.57 15.10
C ASP A 27 39.83 19.35 14.48
N CYS A 28 40.54 19.54 13.38
CA CYS A 28 41.21 18.47 12.64
C CYS A 28 42.63 18.18 13.19
N ASN A 29 42.96 16.90 13.40
CA ASN A 29 44.23 16.46 14.01
C ASN A 29 45.45 16.49 13.05
N SER A 30 45.24 16.73 11.76
CA SER A 30 46.27 16.71 10.71
C SER A 30 46.14 17.92 9.80
N THR A 31 47.27 18.53 9.44
CA THR A 31 47.34 19.67 8.51
C THR A 31 46.77 19.36 7.13
N HIS A 32 46.81 18.09 6.70
CA HIS A 32 46.20 17.67 5.44
C HIS A 32 44.66 17.71 5.51
N ASP A 33 44.10 17.26 6.63
CA ASP A 33 42.65 17.21 6.84
C ASP A 33 42.06 18.62 6.96
N VAL A 34 42.78 19.53 7.63
CA VAL A 34 42.45 20.96 7.71
C VAL A 34 42.24 21.56 6.31
N LEU A 35 43.14 21.25 5.36
CA LEU A 35 43.07 21.80 4.00
C LEU A 35 41.88 21.23 3.21
N ILE A 36 41.60 19.94 3.37
CA ILE A 36 40.46 19.28 2.72
C ILE A 36 39.15 19.88 3.23
N VAL A 37 39.00 20.00 4.55
CA VAL A 37 37.78 20.53 5.17
C VAL A 37 37.56 22.00 4.80
N GLN A 38 38.62 22.83 4.80
CA GLN A 38 38.53 24.22 4.37
C GLN A 38 38.08 24.34 2.90
N THR A 39 38.68 23.54 2.01
CA THR A 39 38.34 23.56 0.57
C THR A 39 36.89 23.13 0.32
N ALA A 40 36.43 22.12 1.07
CA ALA A 40 35.05 21.65 0.99
C ALA A 40 34.06 22.69 1.52
N ASN A 41 34.36 23.33 2.65
CA ASN A 41 33.53 24.40 3.22
C ASN A 41 33.43 25.60 2.27
N ASP A 42 34.52 26.02 1.64
CA ASP A 42 34.52 27.13 0.67
C ASP A 42 33.66 26.81 -0.57
N ALA A 43 33.66 25.55 -1.02
CA ALA A 43 32.81 25.10 -2.11
C ALA A 43 31.31 25.13 -1.72
N VAL A 44 30.98 24.71 -0.51
CA VAL A 44 29.60 24.76 0.02
C VAL A 44 29.14 26.21 0.17
N ASP A 45 29.95 27.09 0.77
CA ASP A 45 29.65 28.51 0.91
C ASP A 45 29.37 29.18 -0.45
N THR A 46 30.11 28.78 -1.49
CA THR A 46 29.90 29.26 -2.87
C THR A 46 28.54 28.83 -3.44
N VAL A 47 28.11 27.60 -3.17
CA VAL A 47 26.82 27.06 -3.65
C VAL A 47 25.65 27.66 -2.88
N VAL A 48 25.77 27.79 -1.56
CA VAL A 48 24.73 28.36 -0.69
C VAL A 48 24.52 29.84 -0.99
N SER A 49 25.60 30.57 -1.28
CA SER A 49 25.54 32.00 -1.62
C SER A 49 25.07 32.26 -3.06
N ALA A 50 24.95 31.23 -3.90
CA ALA A 50 24.53 31.40 -5.29
C ALA A 50 23.00 31.63 -5.38
N PRO A 51 22.52 32.70 -6.05
CA PRO A 51 21.10 32.95 -6.19
C PRO A 51 20.40 31.87 -7.04
N SER A 52 19.26 31.35 -6.56
CA SER A 52 18.48 30.36 -7.29
C SER A 52 18.03 30.90 -8.66
N ARG A 53 18.32 30.18 -9.75
CA ARG A 53 17.83 30.52 -11.11
C ARG A 53 16.33 30.21 -11.25
N LYS A 54 15.46 30.94 -10.56
CA LYS A 54 14.01 30.90 -10.81
C LYS A 54 13.72 31.67 -12.10
N ARG A 55 13.42 30.96 -13.19
CA ARG A 55 12.93 31.57 -14.44
C ARG A 55 11.61 32.30 -14.16
N LYS A 56 11.53 33.60 -14.44
CA LYS A 56 10.24 34.33 -14.44
C LYS A 56 9.29 33.67 -15.44
N ARG A 57 8.07 33.37 -15.01
CA ARG A 57 6.99 32.85 -15.86
C ARG A 57 6.64 33.95 -16.89
N GLY A 58 6.63 33.59 -18.17
CA GLY A 58 6.32 34.53 -19.26
C GLY A 58 4.87 35.00 -19.23
N ASP A 59 4.61 36.11 -19.94
CA ASP A 59 3.28 36.70 -20.05
C ASP A 59 2.31 35.80 -20.85
N TYR A 60 1.08 35.67 -20.38
CA TYR A 60 0.10 34.76 -20.97
C TYR A 60 -0.70 35.47 -22.07
N ASN A 61 -0.65 34.95 -23.30
CA ASN A 61 -1.53 35.41 -24.37
C ASN A 61 -2.98 35.02 -24.05
N ASN A 62 -3.80 36.00 -23.68
CA ASN A 62 -5.24 35.80 -23.59
C ASN A 62 -5.85 35.84 -25.00
N TYR A 63 -6.62 34.82 -25.35
CA TYR A 63 -7.32 34.70 -26.64
C TYR A 63 -8.81 34.64 -26.35
N ASP A 64 -9.59 35.48 -27.03
CA ASP A 64 -11.04 35.45 -26.97
C ASP A 64 -11.60 34.10 -27.46
N ASP A 65 -12.76 33.69 -26.92
CA ASP A 65 -13.38 32.40 -27.19
C ASP A 65 -13.71 32.20 -28.68
N GLU A 66 -14.10 33.26 -29.40
CA GLU A 66 -14.37 33.19 -30.83
C GLU A 66 -13.08 32.94 -31.62
N THR A 67 -11.99 33.60 -31.21
CA THR A 67 -10.66 33.41 -31.81
C THR A 67 -10.15 32.00 -31.56
N ARG A 68 -10.32 31.47 -30.34
CA ARG A 68 -9.97 30.08 -29.98
C ARG A 68 -10.72 29.08 -30.85
N ALA A 69 -12.02 29.29 -31.07
CA ALA A 69 -12.84 28.43 -31.92
C ALA A 69 -12.40 28.46 -33.39
N LYS A 70 -12.11 29.65 -33.94
CA LYS A 70 -11.59 29.82 -35.32
C LYS A 70 -10.25 29.12 -35.50
N ILE A 71 -9.32 29.29 -34.57
CA ILE A 71 -8.00 28.62 -34.56
C ILE A 71 -8.18 27.10 -34.52
N ALA A 72 -9.00 26.61 -33.58
CA ALA A 72 -9.21 25.19 -33.38
C ALA A 72 -9.82 24.52 -34.62
N ARG A 73 -10.86 25.10 -35.22
CA ARG A 73 -11.50 24.59 -36.44
C ARG A 73 -10.51 24.51 -37.60
N TYR A 74 -9.76 25.60 -37.85
CA TYR A 74 -8.76 25.62 -38.90
C TYR A 74 -7.64 24.60 -38.67
N ALA A 75 -7.21 24.39 -37.42
CA ALA A 75 -6.19 23.43 -37.05
C ALA A 75 -6.65 21.96 -37.21
N VAL A 76 -7.94 21.67 -37.06
CA VAL A 76 -8.51 20.35 -37.37
C VAL A 76 -8.40 20.07 -38.87
N ASP A 77 -8.75 21.05 -39.70
CA ASP A 77 -8.82 20.85 -41.15
C ASP A 77 -7.44 20.94 -41.83
N ASN A 78 -6.52 21.77 -41.32
CA ASN A 78 -5.25 22.11 -41.98
C ASN A 78 -3.99 21.74 -41.19
N GLY A 79 -4.13 21.25 -39.95
CA GLY A 79 -3.02 20.88 -39.08
C GLY A 79 -2.43 22.05 -38.26
N VAL A 80 -1.78 21.68 -37.15
CA VAL A 80 -1.30 22.61 -36.10
C VAL A 80 -0.22 23.57 -36.59
N ALA A 81 0.74 23.09 -37.39
CA ALA A 81 1.84 23.91 -37.89
C ALA A 81 1.36 25.00 -38.88
N ARG A 82 0.42 24.66 -39.77
CA ARG A 82 -0.18 25.64 -40.70
C ARG A 82 -1.03 26.67 -39.97
N ALA A 83 -1.80 26.22 -38.97
CA ALA A 83 -2.55 27.12 -38.10
C ALA A 83 -1.62 28.07 -37.33
N SER A 84 -0.48 27.60 -36.82
CA SER A 84 0.48 28.45 -36.10
C SER A 84 1.02 29.58 -36.96
N ARG A 85 1.40 29.29 -38.21
CA ARG A 85 1.88 30.33 -39.14
C ARG A 85 0.79 31.32 -39.49
N LYS A 86 -0.40 30.83 -39.87
CA LYS A 86 -1.53 31.68 -40.26
C LYS A 86 -1.95 32.63 -39.13
N PHE A 87 -2.23 32.10 -37.94
CA PHE A 87 -2.73 32.92 -36.84
C PHE A 87 -1.65 33.75 -36.15
N THR A 88 -0.36 33.40 -36.32
CA THR A 88 0.73 34.31 -35.94
C THR A 88 0.76 35.54 -36.86
N SER A 89 0.49 35.36 -38.16
CA SER A 89 0.35 36.46 -39.12
C SER A 89 -0.91 37.30 -38.83
N ASP A 90 -2.06 36.66 -38.67
CA ASP A 90 -3.35 37.34 -38.55
C ASP A 90 -3.50 38.12 -37.23
N LEU A 91 -2.91 37.64 -36.13
CA LEU A 91 -3.03 38.25 -34.81
C LEU A 91 -1.86 39.17 -34.45
N GLY A 92 -0.84 39.27 -35.29
CA GLY A 92 0.38 40.05 -35.03
C GLY A 92 1.20 39.59 -33.81
N ARG A 93 0.88 38.41 -33.24
CA ARG A 93 1.51 37.85 -32.04
C ARG A 93 1.77 36.37 -32.23
N LYS A 94 2.92 35.89 -31.75
CA LYS A 94 3.32 34.48 -31.87
C LYS A 94 2.32 33.57 -31.17
N VAL A 95 1.68 32.68 -31.92
CA VAL A 95 0.83 31.61 -31.39
C VAL A 95 1.61 30.30 -31.44
N SER A 96 1.99 29.78 -30.27
CA SER A 96 2.74 28.52 -30.20
C SER A 96 1.92 27.34 -30.70
N GLU A 97 2.57 26.37 -31.37
CA GLU A 97 1.93 25.13 -31.79
C GLU A 97 1.33 24.35 -30.61
N THR A 98 1.96 24.43 -29.43
CA THR A 98 1.44 23.84 -28.19
C THR A 98 0.09 24.44 -27.79
N THR A 99 -0.09 25.75 -27.92
CA THR A 99 -1.36 26.42 -27.64
C THR A 99 -2.45 25.98 -28.63
N ILE A 100 -2.12 25.92 -29.92
CA ILE A 100 -3.05 25.53 -30.97
C ILE A 100 -3.48 24.07 -30.83
N ARG A 101 -2.53 23.19 -30.47
CA ARG A 101 -2.82 21.79 -30.17
C ARG A 101 -3.84 21.68 -29.04
N SER A 102 -3.65 22.41 -27.94
CA SER A 102 -4.59 22.45 -26.82
C SER A 102 -5.99 22.93 -27.22
N MET A 103 -6.06 24.01 -28.02
CA MET A 103 -7.34 24.53 -28.54
C MET A 103 -8.05 23.51 -29.44
N ARG A 104 -7.31 22.89 -30.37
CA ARG A 104 -7.81 21.81 -31.25
C ARG A 104 -8.33 20.63 -30.45
N ASP A 105 -7.57 20.14 -29.47
CA ASP A 105 -7.93 18.96 -28.69
C ASP A 105 -9.18 19.22 -27.85
N THR A 106 -9.31 20.43 -27.29
CA THR A 106 -10.51 20.88 -26.59
C THR A 106 -11.72 20.91 -27.51
N TYR A 107 -11.58 21.47 -28.72
CA TYR A 107 -12.63 21.51 -29.73
C TYR A 107 -13.07 20.11 -30.18
N VAL A 108 -12.12 19.20 -30.44
CA VAL A 108 -12.42 17.81 -30.80
C VAL A 108 -13.15 17.09 -29.66
N LYS A 109 -12.74 17.31 -28.41
CA LYS A 109 -13.40 16.74 -27.23
C LYS A 109 -14.85 17.22 -27.11
N LEU A 110 -15.09 18.52 -27.28
CA LEU A 110 -16.44 19.10 -27.24
C LEU A 110 -17.32 18.56 -28.38
N LYS A 111 -16.79 18.46 -29.60
CA LYS A 111 -17.52 17.91 -30.75
C LYS A 111 -17.86 16.42 -30.58
N LYS A 112 -16.97 15.64 -29.95
CA LYS A 112 -17.26 14.25 -29.57
C LYS A 112 -18.37 14.19 -28.52
N LYS A 113 -18.34 15.06 -27.51
CA LYS A 113 -19.37 15.14 -26.48
C LYS A 113 -20.73 15.54 -27.05
N GLU A 114 -20.76 16.43 -28.02
CA GLU A 114 -21.99 16.81 -28.74
C GLU A 114 -22.58 15.64 -29.54
N ARG A 115 -21.73 14.84 -30.21
CA ARG A 115 -22.19 13.69 -31.02
C ARG A 115 -22.57 12.45 -30.22
N TYR A 116 -21.77 12.10 -29.20
CA TYR A 116 -21.87 10.82 -28.50
C TYR A 116 -22.39 10.96 -27.07
N GLY A 117 -22.70 12.19 -26.63
CA GLY A 117 -22.99 12.49 -25.23
C GLY A 117 -21.73 12.51 -24.38
N ASP A 118 -21.91 12.81 -23.09
CA ASP A 118 -20.85 12.70 -22.10
C ASP A 118 -20.82 11.30 -21.46
N HIS A 119 -19.85 11.07 -20.58
CA HIS A 119 -19.76 9.89 -19.75
C HIS A 119 -21.06 9.73 -18.95
N ILE A 120 -21.75 8.61 -19.17
CA ILE A 120 -22.89 8.23 -18.33
C ILE A 120 -22.34 7.89 -16.96
N THR A 121 -22.72 8.68 -15.96
CA THR A 121 -22.44 8.33 -14.57
C THR A 121 -23.51 7.36 -14.10
N ILE A 122 -23.18 6.07 -14.05
CA ILE A 122 -24.07 5.04 -13.52
C ILE A 122 -24.13 5.21 -12.00
N THR A 123 -25.22 5.82 -11.51
CA THR A 123 -25.44 5.98 -10.08
C THR A 123 -25.84 4.65 -9.44
N LYS A 124 -25.57 4.48 -8.13
CA LYS A 124 -25.99 3.30 -7.38
C LYS A 124 -27.52 3.11 -7.42
N SER A 125 -28.29 4.20 -7.43
CA SER A 125 -29.76 4.15 -7.52
C SER A 125 -30.23 3.64 -8.87
N PHE A 126 -29.63 4.12 -9.96
CA PHE A 126 -29.94 3.63 -11.31
C PHE A 126 -29.61 2.15 -11.46
N ALA A 127 -28.42 1.71 -11.03
CA ALA A 127 -28.03 0.30 -11.08
C ALA A 127 -28.98 -0.61 -10.28
N LYS A 128 -29.35 -0.21 -9.06
CA LYS A 128 -30.34 -0.95 -8.26
C LYS A 128 -31.71 -1.01 -8.93
N SER A 129 -32.15 0.09 -9.53
CA SER A 129 -33.43 0.14 -10.25
C SER A 129 -33.42 -0.79 -11.45
N LEU A 130 -32.34 -0.76 -12.26
CA LEU A 130 -32.17 -1.63 -13.40
C LEU A 130 -32.20 -3.11 -13.01
N LEU A 131 -31.42 -3.50 -11.99
CA LEU A 131 -31.40 -4.86 -11.48
C LEU A 131 -32.77 -5.32 -10.99
N ARG A 132 -33.49 -4.46 -10.25
CA ARG A 132 -34.86 -4.76 -9.82
C ARG A 132 -35.80 -4.96 -11.01
N CYS A 133 -35.73 -4.11 -12.04
CA CYS A 133 -36.53 -4.26 -13.25
C CYS A 133 -36.21 -5.56 -14.01
N MET A 134 -34.98 -6.06 -13.91
CA MET A 134 -34.57 -7.34 -14.46
C MET A 134 -34.95 -8.55 -13.58
N GLY A 135 -35.61 -8.33 -12.44
CA GLY A 135 -35.99 -9.38 -11.49
C GLY A 135 -34.83 -9.89 -10.63
N PHE A 136 -33.77 -9.11 -10.45
CA PHE A 136 -32.63 -9.46 -9.61
C PHE A 136 -32.86 -8.96 -8.17
N VAL A 137 -32.55 -9.84 -7.22
CA VAL A 137 -32.65 -9.57 -5.78
C VAL A 137 -31.33 -9.88 -5.09
N LYS A 138 -31.12 -9.29 -3.91
CA LYS A 138 -29.92 -9.56 -3.11
C LYS A 138 -30.03 -10.97 -2.49
N ARG A 139 -29.04 -11.82 -2.70
CA ARG A 139 -29.02 -13.22 -2.26
C ARG A 139 -27.73 -13.57 -1.53
N LYS A 140 -27.80 -14.43 -0.50
CA LYS A 140 -26.65 -14.94 0.26
C LYS A 140 -26.28 -16.33 -0.26
N GLY A 141 -24.99 -16.62 -0.38
CA GLY A 141 -24.51 -17.97 -0.71
C GLY A 141 -25.08 -19.01 0.27
N THR A 142 -25.59 -20.13 -0.26
CA THR A 142 -26.16 -21.21 0.55
C THR A 142 -25.04 -22.05 1.16
N LYS A 143 -25.09 -22.28 2.48
CA LYS A 143 -24.25 -23.26 3.20
C LYS A 143 -25.16 -24.37 3.74
N ALA A 144 -24.66 -25.60 3.77
CA ALA A 144 -25.36 -26.72 4.37
C ALA A 144 -25.68 -26.42 5.84
N VAL A 145 -26.92 -26.70 6.25
CA VAL A 145 -27.36 -26.56 7.64
C VAL A 145 -26.68 -27.67 8.45
N LYS A 146 -25.97 -27.29 9.52
CA LYS A 146 -25.42 -28.26 10.47
C LYS A 146 -26.57 -28.75 11.36
N HIS A 147 -26.81 -30.07 11.40
CA HIS A 147 -27.75 -30.67 12.32
C HIS A 147 -27.04 -31.01 13.64
N LEU A 148 -27.63 -30.62 14.76
CA LEU A 148 -27.17 -31.05 16.07
C LEU A 148 -27.70 -32.46 16.35
N PRO A 149 -26.89 -33.34 16.97
CA PRO A 149 -27.37 -34.61 17.51
C PRO A 149 -28.45 -34.39 18.58
N ASN A 150 -29.33 -35.38 18.77
CA ASN A 150 -30.42 -35.31 19.75
C ASN A 150 -29.92 -35.37 21.20
N ASP A 151 -28.74 -35.95 21.42
CA ASP A 151 -28.04 -36.16 22.69
C ASP A 151 -26.96 -35.10 22.97
N PHE A 152 -26.95 -34.01 22.19
CA PHE A 152 -25.94 -32.96 22.32
C PHE A 152 -25.81 -32.41 23.75
N ASP A 153 -26.93 -32.18 24.43
CA ASP A 153 -26.92 -31.63 25.79
C ASP A 153 -26.30 -32.60 26.80
N GLU A 154 -26.56 -33.90 26.66
CA GLU A 154 -25.99 -34.94 27.53
C GLU A 154 -24.47 -35.05 27.33
N ILE A 155 -24.02 -35.12 26.07
CA ILE A 155 -22.60 -35.17 25.72
C ILE A 155 -21.87 -33.90 26.23
N HIS A 156 -22.50 -32.73 26.09
CA HIS A 156 -21.93 -31.48 26.55
C HIS A 156 -21.76 -31.46 28.08
N GLN A 157 -22.77 -31.88 28.84
CA GLN A 157 -22.67 -31.94 30.31
C GLN A 157 -21.64 -32.96 30.79
N GLU A 158 -21.58 -34.12 30.14
CA GLU A 158 -20.57 -35.14 30.46
C GLU A 158 -19.16 -34.62 30.22
N TYR A 159 -18.93 -33.92 29.10
CA TYR A 159 -17.64 -33.31 28.77
C TYR A 159 -17.20 -32.27 29.81
N ILE A 160 -18.08 -31.34 30.19
CA ILE A 160 -17.78 -30.33 31.22
C ILE A 160 -17.46 -30.99 32.57
N THR A 161 -18.24 -32.00 32.95
CA THR A 161 -18.03 -32.74 34.20
C THR A 161 -16.66 -33.42 34.22
N LYS A 162 -16.26 -34.06 33.12
CA LYS A 162 -14.93 -34.70 32.99
C LYS A 162 -13.80 -33.69 33.15
N ILE A 163 -13.89 -32.53 32.50
CA ILE A 163 -12.85 -31.48 32.60
C ILE A 163 -12.74 -30.97 34.03
N ASN A 164 -13.86 -30.65 34.67
CA ASN A 164 -13.86 -30.14 36.05
C ASN A 164 -13.27 -31.15 37.02
N ASN A 165 -13.62 -32.43 36.89
CA ASN A 165 -13.05 -33.48 37.73
C ASN A 165 -11.52 -33.59 37.59
N VAL A 166 -10.99 -33.48 36.36
CA VAL A 166 -9.54 -33.50 36.12
C VAL A 166 -8.87 -32.25 36.69
N ARG A 167 -9.47 -31.08 36.48
CA ARG A 167 -8.99 -29.80 37.01
C ARG A 167 -8.87 -29.83 38.53
N GLU A 168 -9.92 -30.27 39.23
CA GLU A 168 -9.93 -30.37 40.70
C GLU A 168 -8.94 -31.41 41.21
N LYS A 169 -8.91 -32.60 40.59
CA LYS A 169 -8.03 -33.70 41.01
C LYS A 169 -6.55 -33.34 40.91
N HIS A 170 -6.15 -32.62 39.87
CA HIS A 170 -4.76 -32.27 39.61
C HIS A 170 -4.42 -30.83 40.00
N ASN A 171 -5.37 -30.09 40.59
CA ASN A 171 -5.24 -28.68 40.95
C ASN A 171 -4.68 -27.82 39.79
N ILE A 172 -5.22 -28.04 38.58
CA ILE A 172 -4.74 -27.39 37.34
C ILE A 172 -5.16 -25.92 37.36
N PRO A 173 -4.22 -24.96 37.27
CA PRO A 173 -4.54 -23.54 37.17
C PRO A 173 -5.31 -23.21 35.89
N ASP A 174 -6.17 -22.19 35.93
CA ASP A 174 -6.96 -21.75 34.78
C ASP A 174 -6.10 -21.23 33.62
N THR A 175 -4.88 -20.76 33.91
CA THR A 175 -3.90 -20.38 32.88
C THR A 175 -3.44 -21.57 32.04
N LEU A 176 -3.49 -22.79 32.57
CA LEU A 176 -3.02 -24.00 31.88
C LEU A 176 -4.13 -24.75 31.13
N ILE A 177 -5.38 -24.29 31.25
CA ILE A 177 -6.50 -24.81 30.47
C ILE A 177 -6.57 -23.97 29.20
N ILE A 178 -5.99 -24.48 28.12
CA ILE A 178 -5.86 -23.75 26.86
C ILE A 178 -6.75 -24.43 25.82
N ASN A 179 -7.64 -23.64 25.22
CA ASN A 179 -8.38 -24.04 24.03
C ASN A 179 -7.69 -23.44 22.80
N TRP A 180 -7.45 -24.25 21.78
CA TRP A 180 -6.90 -23.77 20.52
C TRP A 180 -7.63 -24.38 19.33
N ASP A 181 -7.66 -23.63 18.23
CA ASP A 181 -8.21 -24.11 16.97
C ASP A 181 -7.46 -23.47 15.80
N GLN A 182 -7.45 -24.16 14.65
CA GLN A 182 -6.90 -23.63 13.41
C GLN A 182 -8.03 -23.12 12.51
N THR A 183 -7.83 -21.93 11.95
CA THR A 183 -8.78 -21.33 11.01
C THR A 183 -8.11 -20.90 9.72
N GLY A 184 -8.82 -21.07 8.60
CA GLY A 184 -8.38 -20.60 7.30
C GLY A 184 -8.71 -19.13 7.11
N CYS A 185 -7.70 -18.27 7.01
CA CYS A 185 -7.86 -16.86 6.67
C CYS A 185 -7.70 -16.67 5.16
N GLN A 186 -8.80 -16.31 4.47
CA GLN A 186 -8.77 -16.04 3.04
C GLN A 186 -7.94 -14.80 2.73
N LEU A 187 -7.03 -14.91 1.76
CA LEU A 187 -6.19 -13.79 1.32
C LEU A 187 -7.00 -12.76 0.52
N VAL A 188 -7.98 -13.23 -0.25
CA VAL A 188 -8.92 -12.39 -0.98
C VAL A 188 -10.30 -12.60 -0.37
N PRO A 189 -10.81 -11.67 0.47
CA PRO A 189 -12.12 -11.84 1.06
C PRO A 189 -13.19 -11.76 -0.04
N GLY A 190 -13.93 -12.85 -0.21
CA GLY A 190 -15.13 -12.88 -1.04
C GLY A 190 -16.33 -12.30 -0.31
N GLY A 191 -17.25 -11.67 -1.06
CA GLY A 191 -18.54 -11.29 -0.50
C GLY A 191 -19.46 -12.50 -0.35
N ASP A 192 -20.19 -12.59 0.76
CA ASP A 192 -21.24 -13.62 0.94
C ASP A 192 -22.52 -13.32 0.14
N TRP A 193 -22.60 -12.14 -0.48
CA TRP A 193 -23.80 -11.61 -1.10
C TRP A 193 -23.57 -11.25 -2.56
N THR A 194 -24.53 -11.60 -3.40
CA THR A 194 -24.57 -11.19 -4.81
C THR A 194 -25.99 -10.75 -5.20
N MET A 195 -26.12 -10.10 -6.35
CA MET A 195 -27.41 -9.85 -6.99
C MET A 195 -27.66 -11.01 -7.97
N GLU A 196 -28.75 -11.73 -7.79
CA GLU A 196 -29.10 -12.89 -8.62
C GLU A 196 -30.60 -12.86 -8.95
N LYS A 197 -31.00 -13.47 -10.06
CA LYS A 197 -32.40 -13.56 -10.47
C LYS A 197 -33.25 -14.23 -9.39
N GLU A 198 -34.43 -13.66 -9.15
CA GLU A 198 -35.41 -14.23 -8.23
C GLU A 198 -35.81 -15.65 -8.65
N GLY A 199 -35.93 -16.56 -7.68
CA GLY A 199 -36.24 -17.98 -7.90
C GLY A 199 -35.04 -18.88 -8.19
N THR A 200 -33.83 -18.35 -8.34
CA THR A 200 -32.62 -19.16 -8.55
C THR A 200 -32.30 -20.00 -7.31
N GLN A 201 -32.16 -21.32 -7.51
CA GLN A 201 -31.91 -22.30 -6.45
C GLN A 201 -30.44 -22.34 -5.98
N GLN A 202 -29.48 -22.19 -6.90
CA GLN A 202 -28.05 -22.16 -6.59
C GLN A 202 -27.46 -20.80 -6.95
N ILE A 203 -26.92 -20.11 -5.95
CA ILE A 203 -26.36 -18.77 -6.11
C ILE A 203 -24.84 -18.90 -6.23
N SER A 204 -24.32 -18.70 -7.44
CA SER A 204 -22.88 -18.62 -7.66
C SER A 204 -22.39 -17.21 -7.32
N ILE A 205 -21.37 -17.10 -6.46
CA ILE A 205 -20.73 -15.81 -6.17
C ILE A 205 -19.31 -15.86 -6.70
N SER A 206 -18.98 -14.92 -7.59
CA SER A 206 -17.62 -14.78 -8.11
C SER A 206 -16.65 -14.51 -6.96
N GLY A 207 -15.57 -15.29 -6.89
CA GLY A 207 -14.58 -15.22 -5.81
C GLY A 207 -14.76 -16.25 -4.70
N LEU A 208 -15.91 -16.94 -4.58
CA LEU A 208 -16.06 -18.06 -3.63
C LEU A 208 -15.12 -19.23 -3.91
N ASN A 209 -14.75 -19.43 -5.19
CA ASN A 209 -13.83 -20.48 -5.59
C ASN A 209 -12.36 -20.11 -5.37
N ASP A 210 -12.06 -18.89 -4.93
CA ASP A 210 -10.70 -18.51 -4.55
C ASP A 210 -10.37 -19.14 -3.20
N LYS A 211 -9.63 -20.25 -3.25
CA LYS A 211 -9.23 -21.00 -2.06
C LYS A 211 -7.88 -20.55 -1.51
N ARG A 212 -7.32 -19.44 -1.99
CA ARG A 212 -6.05 -18.91 -1.48
C ARG A 212 -6.27 -18.41 -0.06
N GLN A 213 -5.75 -19.17 0.89
CA GLN A 213 -5.86 -18.88 2.31
C GLN A 213 -4.52 -19.16 3.00
N ILE A 214 -4.37 -18.58 4.18
CA ILE A 214 -3.32 -18.92 5.14
C ILE A 214 -4.00 -19.60 6.32
N THR A 215 -3.27 -20.44 7.06
CA THR A 215 -3.78 -21.02 8.30
C THR A 215 -3.33 -20.15 9.46
N LEU A 216 -4.28 -19.78 10.31
CA LEU A 216 -4.06 -19.07 11.56
C LEU A 216 -4.44 -20.01 12.70
N LEU A 217 -3.50 -20.31 13.59
CA LEU A 217 -3.78 -21.00 14.84
C LEU A 217 -3.88 -19.97 15.96
N LEU A 218 -5.01 -20.00 16.67
CA LEU A 218 -5.26 -19.18 17.84
C LEU A 218 -5.46 -20.07 19.05
N ALA A 219 -4.90 -19.66 20.17
CA ALA A 219 -5.01 -20.36 21.44
C ALA A 219 -5.36 -19.35 22.54
N VAL A 220 -6.34 -19.69 23.39
CA VAL A 220 -6.83 -18.86 24.48
C VAL A 220 -6.88 -19.70 25.75
N SER A 221 -6.33 -19.18 26.84
CA SER A 221 -6.43 -19.81 28.16
C SER A 221 -7.81 -19.56 28.80
N MET A 222 -8.18 -20.37 29.78
CA MET A 222 -9.39 -20.16 30.57
C MET A 222 -9.33 -18.88 31.42
N SER A 223 -8.13 -18.38 31.76
CA SER A 223 -7.93 -17.06 32.37
C SER A 223 -8.25 -15.89 31.42
N GLY A 224 -8.41 -16.15 30.12
CA GLY A 224 -8.69 -15.14 29.10
C GLY A 224 -7.45 -14.59 28.38
N ASP A 225 -6.28 -15.21 28.60
CA ASP A 225 -5.04 -14.81 27.93
C ASP A 225 -4.99 -15.38 26.53
N LEU A 226 -4.78 -14.52 25.54
CA LEU A 226 -4.55 -14.91 24.16
C LEU A 226 -3.07 -15.23 23.98
N LEU A 227 -2.76 -16.49 23.65
CA LEU A 227 -1.40 -16.89 23.32
C LEU A 227 -1.02 -16.29 21.95
N PRO A 228 0.29 -16.08 21.70
CA PRO A 228 0.72 -15.57 20.42
C PRO A 228 0.27 -16.48 19.27
N PRO A 229 -0.23 -15.90 18.16
CA PRO A 229 -0.73 -16.68 17.05
C PRO A 229 0.41 -17.34 16.26
N GLN A 230 0.08 -18.47 15.65
CA GLN A 230 0.89 -19.07 14.60
C GLN A 230 0.24 -18.85 13.24
N LEU A 231 1.00 -18.33 12.29
CA LEU A 231 0.63 -18.13 10.89
C LEU A 231 1.38 -19.10 10.01
N ILE A 232 0.65 -19.83 9.17
CA ILE A 232 1.22 -20.78 8.21
C ILE A 232 0.84 -20.33 6.79
N TYR A 233 1.84 -19.89 6.04
CA TYR A 233 1.71 -19.47 4.65
C TYR A 233 1.88 -20.65 3.68
N PRO A 234 1.26 -20.61 2.50
CA PRO A 234 1.52 -21.59 1.45
C PRO A 234 2.90 -21.35 0.82
N GLY A 235 3.76 -22.38 0.80
CA GLY A 235 5.08 -22.28 0.20
C GLY A 235 6.06 -23.36 0.64
N LYS A 236 7.17 -23.49 -0.09
CA LYS A 236 8.26 -24.44 0.24
C LYS A 236 9.46 -23.79 0.91
N THR A 237 9.52 -22.46 0.90
CA THR A 237 10.71 -21.70 1.31
C THR A 237 10.28 -20.41 1.97
N ASP A 238 11.11 -19.86 2.85
CA ASP A 238 10.89 -18.58 3.53
C ASP A 238 10.65 -17.40 2.58
N ARG A 239 11.04 -17.52 1.31
CA ARG A 239 10.74 -16.52 0.27
C ARG A 239 9.24 -16.36 -0.01
N CYS A 240 8.41 -17.33 0.40
CA CYS A 240 6.96 -17.31 0.27
C CYS A 240 6.29 -16.46 1.37
N LEU A 241 7.02 -16.13 2.44
CA LEU A 241 6.55 -15.23 3.49
C LEU A 241 6.44 -13.79 2.96
N PRO A 242 5.51 -12.99 3.48
CA PRO A 242 5.31 -11.62 3.01
C PRO A 242 6.55 -10.76 3.31
N LYS A 243 6.99 -10.02 2.30
CA LYS A 243 8.16 -9.13 2.40
C LYS A 243 7.72 -7.73 2.82
N GLY A 244 8.47 -7.13 3.74
CA GLY A 244 8.18 -5.78 4.24
C GLY A 244 6.98 -5.71 5.19
N VAL A 245 6.62 -6.84 5.80
CA VAL A 245 5.66 -6.90 6.91
C VAL A 245 6.43 -7.24 8.17
N ASP A 246 6.40 -6.33 9.14
CA ASP A 246 7.02 -6.54 10.44
C ASP A 246 6.01 -7.20 11.37
N PHE A 247 6.14 -8.52 11.55
CA PHE A 247 5.35 -9.24 12.54
C PHE A 247 5.93 -9.04 13.94
N PRO A 248 5.10 -9.05 15.00
CA PRO A 248 5.61 -9.11 16.36
C PRO A 248 6.54 -10.31 16.53
N SER A 249 7.65 -10.14 17.25
CA SER A 249 8.62 -11.23 17.51
C SER A 249 8.03 -12.39 18.29
N THR A 250 6.88 -12.17 18.92
CA THR A 250 6.12 -13.21 19.62
C THR A 250 5.30 -14.08 18.67
N TRP A 251 5.11 -13.71 17.40
CA TRP A 251 4.31 -14.51 16.47
C TRP A 251 5.17 -15.57 15.82
N ASP A 252 4.62 -16.78 15.66
CA ASP A 252 5.28 -17.82 14.88
C ASP A 252 4.80 -17.74 13.45
N VAL A 253 5.69 -17.37 12.53
CA VAL A 253 5.36 -17.21 11.12
C VAL A 253 6.18 -18.21 10.33
N SER A 254 5.49 -19.20 9.78
CA SER A 254 6.10 -20.31 9.03
C SER A 254 5.39 -20.54 7.70
N CYS A 255 5.91 -21.48 6.91
CA CYS A 255 5.26 -21.91 5.68
C CYS A 255 5.26 -23.43 5.53
N THR A 256 4.19 -23.95 4.94
CA THR A 256 4.09 -25.34 4.49
C THR A 256 3.60 -25.38 3.04
N GLU A 257 3.88 -26.45 2.29
CA GLU A 257 3.59 -26.51 0.85
C GLU A 257 2.11 -26.20 0.54
N HIS A 258 1.20 -26.64 1.40
CA HIS A 258 -0.24 -26.46 1.27
C HIS A 258 -0.84 -25.56 2.35
N HIS A 259 -0.06 -24.71 3.03
CA HIS A 259 -0.46 -23.87 4.16
C HIS A 259 -1.11 -24.60 5.36
N TRP A 260 -1.33 -25.91 5.30
CA TRP A 260 -1.95 -26.68 6.37
C TRP A 260 -1.00 -26.86 7.53
N SER A 261 -1.58 -26.91 8.73
CA SER A 261 -0.85 -27.38 9.91
C SER A 261 -0.54 -28.87 9.75
N ASN A 262 0.66 -29.27 10.15
CA ASN A 262 1.12 -30.64 10.22
C ASN A 262 1.71 -30.93 11.61
N GLU A 263 2.18 -32.16 11.83
CA GLU A 263 2.77 -32.57 13.11
C GLU A 263 3.94 -31.67 13.51
N ASP A 264 4.85 -31.36 12.58
CA ASP A 264 6.02 -30.52 12.85
C ASP A 264 5.63 -29.10 13.28
N THR A 265 4.70 -28.46 12.57
CA THR A 265 4.23 -27.10 12.91
C THR A 265 3.50 -27.07 14.24
N MET A 266 2.79 -28.15 14.60
CA MET A 266 2.14 -28.26 15.90
C MET A 266 3.16 -28.46 17.03
N ILE A 267 4.16 -29.31 16.84
CA ILE A 267 5.26 -29.50 17.81
C ILE A 267 6.00 -28.17 18.02
N GLN A 268 6.27 -27.43 16.94
CA GLN A 268 6.85 -26.09 17.01
C GLN A 268 5.99 -25.13 17.83
N PHE A 269 4.67 -25.09 17.59
CA PHE A 269 3.74 -24.27 18.37
C PHE A 269 3.79 -24.62 19.86
N VAL A 270 3.75 -25.91 20.19
CA VAL A 270 3.81 -26.38 21.59
C VAL A 270 5.12 -25.99 22.26
N ASN A 271 6.26 -26.23 21.62
CA ASN A 271 7.58 -25.94 22.19
C ASN A 271 7.85 -24.43 22.30
N THR A 272 7.31 -23.63 21.39
CA THR A 272 7.57 -22.19 21.33
C THR A 272 6.65 -21.40 22.27
N PHE A 273 5.38 -21.81 22.38
CA PHE A 273 4.39 -21.05 23.15
C PHE A 273 3.92 -21.77 24.38
N LEU A 274 3.45 -23.01 24.27
CA LEU A 274 2.89 -23.71 25.43
C LEU A 274 3.96 -24.03 26.48
N TYR A 275 5.15 -24.45 26.07
CA TYR A 275 6.21 -24.82 27.01
C TYR A 275 6.73 -23.63 27.82
N PHE A 276 6.77 -22.42 27.23
CA PHE A 276 7.23 -21.19 27.90
C PHE A 276 6.09 -20.39 28.57
N PHE A 277 4.84 -20.79 28.36
CA PHE A 277 3.68 -20.20 29.03
C PHE A 277 3.38 -20.84 30.40
N ILE A 278 3.98 -22.01 30.67
CA ILE A 278 3.97 -22.72 31.96
C ILE A 278 5.16 -22.25 32.82
#